data_AF-A0AAN7WZR2-F1
#
_entry.id   AF-A0AAN7WZR2-F1
#
_cell.length_a   1.000
_cell.length_b   1.000
_cell.length_c   1.000
_cell.angle_alpha   90.00
_cell.angle_beta   90.00
_cell.angle_gamma   90.00
#
_symmetry.space_group_name_H-M   'P 1'
#
loop_
_entity.id
_entity.type
_entity.pdbx_description
1 polymer ?
#
loop_
_entity_poly.entity_id
_entity_poly.type
_entity_poly.pdbx_seq_one_letter_code
_entity_poly.pdbx_strand_id
1 'polypeptide(L)'
;MATPVTQSVLSSALTSMMTSNFSMSPSNSSDTKDYHTVLLVINSVVLLSGIISLSLMIHIMRFSAKSITSTAVLNLIFTHFVFLLTVPFRIYYYATQDWKLGHEWCRVISGMIHIHMYMSFLFYVIILVTRLLSFYYNYEVVASFQRFHGLLVSGVVWTVVLVVVPCIMCFAYGKKDVIPSSGGDRNTTQCFKFGKNIGDNAKVFNYIVSTLIILVAAVLTGLQANVLRVLYKKHREGCSSQQDFGAQQKSLCFALVMVVCFIPYHMFRLKYINDIYLENVNEVFLTLTTFNCLDMLTFLGRRTWFMCCPKVAF
;
A
#
# COMPACT_ATOMS: atom_id res chain seq x y z
N MET A 1 -44.46 55.15 -36.03
CA MET A 1 -43.82 55.08 -37.35
C MET A 1 -42.32 55.27 -37.14
N ALA A 2 -41.52 54.24 -37.43
CA ALA A 2 -40.06 54.22 -37.71
C ALA A 2 -39.03 54.97 -36.81
N THR A 3 -38.31 54.21 -35.95
CA THR A 3 -36.82 53.99 -35.80
C THR A 3 -35.76 55.10 -36.11
N PRO A 4 -34.45 54.97 -35.74
CA PRO A 4 -33.75 54.46 -34.52
C PRO A 4 -32.46 55.28 -34.12
N VAL A 5 -31.59 54.70 -33.26
CA VAL A 5 -30.15 55.01 -32.96
C VAL A 5 -29.91 56.06 -31.85
N THR A 6 -29.38 55.69 -30.68
CA THR A 6 -27.94 55.43 -30.44
C THR A 6 -27.69 54.29 -29.45
N GLN A 7 -27.09 53.23 -29.98
CA GLN A 7 -26.79 51.95 -29.34
C GLN A 7 -25.27 51.75 -29.25
N SER A 8 -24.51 52.78 -28.85
CA SER A 8 -23.05 52.80 -28.99
C SER A 8 -22.23 52.82 -27.70
N VAL A 9 -22.85 52.67 -26.51
CA VAL A 9 -22.10 52.65 -25.24
C VAL A 9 -22.20 51.31 -24.50
N LEU A 10 -23.16 50.44 -24.84
CA LEU A 10 -23.36 49.15 -24.15
C LEU A 10 -22.73 47.94 -24.86
N SER A 11 -22.11 48.12 -26.04
CA SER A 11 -21.49 47.02 -26.80
C SER A 11 -19.99 46.84 -26.54
N SER A 12 -19.33 47.71 -25.78
CA SER A 12 -17.92 47.53 -25.42
C SER A 12 -17.71 46.69 -24.15
N ALA A 13 -18.74 46.56 -23.29
CA ALA A 13 -18.65 45.80 -22.04
C ALA A 13 -19.01 44.30 -22.17
N LEU A 14 -19.75 43.92 -23.22
CA LEU A 14 -20.21 42.54 -23.41
C LEU A 14 -19.26 41.66 -24.24
N THR A 15 -18.33 42.25 -24.99
CA THR A 15 -17.39 41.51 -25.84
C THR A 15 -16.12 41.07 -25.10
N SER A 16 -15.87 41.53 -23.87
CA SER A 16 -14.71 41.10 -23.08
C SER A 16 -14.98 39.86 -22.21
N MET A 17 -16.18 39.27 -22.27
CA MET A 17 -16.59 38.14 -21.44
C MET A 17 -16.71 36.79 -22.18
N MET A 18 -16.24 36.69 -23.43
CA MET A 18 -16.29 35.44 -24.21
C MET A 18 -14.99 35.06 -24.94
N THR A 19 -13.83 35.41 -24.38
CA THR A 19 -12.57 34.77 -24.76
C THR A 19 -11.71 34.52 -23.52
N SER A 20 -12.21 33.70 -22.59
CA SER A 20 -11.30 32.94 -21.75
C SER A 20 -10.67 31.87 -22.63
N ASN A 21 -9.61 32.24 -23.35
CA ASN A 21 -8.66 31.27 -23.84
C ASN A 21 -8.17 30.52 -22.60
N PHE A 22 -8.69 29.31 -22.41
CA PHE A 22 -8.15 28.33 -21.47
C PHE A 22 -6.81 27.90 -22.04
N SER A 23 -5.84 28.79 -21.85
CA SER A 23 -4.44 28.56 -22.14
C SER A 23 -4.06 27.47 -21.14
N MET A 24 -4.02 26.23 -21.62
CA MET A 24 -3.54 25.10 -20.87
C MET A 24 -2.10 25.41 -20.50
N SER A 25 -1.92 25.90 -19.27
CA SER A 25 -0.59 26.15 -18.72
C SER A 25 0.16 24.82 -18.78
N PRO A 26 1.38 24.77 -19.33
CA PRO A 26 2.17 23.56 -19.28
C PRO A 26 2.38 23.24 -17.79
N SER A 27 2.14 22.00 -17.40
CA SER A 27 2.51 21.49 -16.08
C SER A 27 3.95 21.93 -15.79
N ASN A 28 4.15 22.77 -14.78
CA ASN A 28 5.44 23.38 -14.48
C ASN A 28 6.49 22.27 -14.29
N SER A 29 7.64 22.43 -14.96
CA SER A 29 8.76 21.48 -14.88
C SER A 29 9.35 21.36 -13.47
N SER A 30 9.04 22.30 -12.57
CA SER A 30 9.34 22.25 -11.14
C SER A 30 8.53 21.17 -10.42
N ASP A 31 7.21 21.13 -10.60
CA ASP A 31 6.31 20.18 -9.91
C ASP A 31 6.66 18.73 -10.23
N THR A 32 7.11 18.46 -11.47
CA THR A 32 7.56 17.12 -11.86
C THR A 32 8.87 16.71 -11.18
N LYS A 33 9.84 17.63 -11.03
CA LYS A 33 11.13 17.33 -10.39
C LYS A 33 10.97 17.09 -8.89
N ASP A 34 10.07 17.83 -8.25
CA ASP A 34 9.82 17.72 -6.81
C ASP A 34 9.16 16.37 -6.47
N TYR A 35 8.16 15.94 -7.24
CA TYR A 35 7.49 14.63 -7.06
C TYR A 35 8.45 13.44 -7.20
N HIS A 36 9.30 13.45 -8.24
CA HIS A 36 10.25 12.36 -8.49
C HIS A 36 11.29 12.25 -7.38
N THR A 37 11.74 13.40 -6.86
CA THR A 37 12.66 13.46 -5.72
C THR A 37 12.02 12.86 -4.47
N VAL A 38 10.77 13.21 -4.16
CA VAL A 38 10.02 12.65 -3.03
C VAL A 38 9.91 11.12 -3.15
N LEU A 39 9.52 10.62 -4.31
CA LEU A 39 9.42 9.17 -4.52
C LEU A 39 10.76 8.45 -4.42
N LEU A 40 11.83 9.04 -4.95
CA LEU A 40 13.18 8.50 -4.83
C LEU A 40 13.58 8.37 -3.35
N VAL A 41 13.35 9.42 -2.55
CA VAL A 41 13.65 9.42 -1.11
C VAL A 41 12.85 8.34 -0.39
N ILE A 42 11.53 8.28 -0.61
CA ILE A 42 10.68 7.28 0.06
C ILE A 42 11.13 5.85 -0.30
N ASN A 43 11.32 5.55 -1.59
CA ASN A 43 11.74 4.22 -2.02
C ASN A 43 13.13 3.85 -1.45
N SER A 44 14.05 4.81 -1.33
CA SER A 44 15.37 4.60 -0.72
C SER A 44 15.28 4.28 0.76
N VAL A 45 14.46 5.04 1.51
CA VAL A 45 14.22 4.78 2.94
C VAL A 45 13.57 3.42 3.13
N VAL A 46 12.57 3.07 2.33
CA VAL A 46 11.87 1.78 2.39
C VAL A 46 12.82 0.63 2.07
N LEU A 47 13.70 0.78 1.08
CA LEU A 47 14.70 -0.24 0.75
C LEU A 47 15.66 -0.49 1.91
N LEU A 48 16.28 0.57 2.44
CA LEU A 48 17.24 0.46 3.54
C LEU A 48 16.60 -0.13 4.79
N SER A 49 15.49 0.46 5.22
CA SER A 49 14.79 0.06 6.43
C SER A 49 14.12 -1.32 6.30
N GLY A 50 13.62 -1.67 5.12
CA GLY A 50 13.06 -2.98 4.81
C GLY A 50 14.12 -4.08 4.82
N ILE A 51 15.31 -3.85 4.24
CA ILE A 51 16.43 -4.81 4.31
C ILE A 51 16.88 -5.03 5.76
N ILE A 52 16.99 -3.95 6.54
CA ILE A 52 17.34 -4.05 7.97
C ILE A 52 16.30 -4.88 8.71
N SER A 53 15.02 -4.58 8.51
CA SER A 53 13.90 -5.26 9.16
C SER A 53 13.84 -6.75 8.79
N LEU A 54 14.04 -7.08 7.52
CA LEU A 54 14.06 -8.45 7.03
C LEU A 54 15.26 -9.25 7.54
N SER A 55 16.46 -8.66 7.49
CA SER A 55 17.69 -9.31 7.98
C SER A 55 17.58 -9.61 9.47
N LEU A 56 17.03 -8.68 10.23
CA LEU A 56 16.80 -8.83 11.66
C LEU A 56 15.76 -9.90 11.97
N MET A 57 14.68 -9.97 11.18
CA MET A 57 13.68 -11.02 11.31
C MET A 57 14.26 -12.41 11.04
N ILE A 58 15.03 -12.56 9.96
CA ILE A 58 15.71 -13.83 9.63
C ILE A 58 16.68 -14.23 10.74
N HIS A 59 17.44 -13.27 11.28
CA HIS A 59 18.32 -13.50 12.42
C HIS A 59 17.54 -14.00 13.64
N ILE A 60 16.45 -13.32 14.02
CA ILE A 60 15.59 -13.75 15.14
C ILE A 60 15.05 -15.16 14.92
N MET A 61 14.58 -15.47 13.71
CA MET A 61 14.06 -16.80 13.38
C MET A 61 15.12 -17.89 13.47
N ARG A 62 16.36 -17.61 13.05
CA ARG A 62 17.48 -18.57 13.10
C ARG A 62 17.88 -18.91 14.54
N PHE A 63 17.88 -17.94 15.43
CA PHE A 63 18.28 -18.14 16.84
C PHE A 63 17.12 -18.51 17.76
N SER A 64 15.87 -18.38 17.31
CA SER A 64 14.69 -18.83 18.04
C SER A 64 14.31 -20.24 17.59
N ALA A 65 15.07 -21.24 18.07
CA ALA A 65 15.01 -22.66 17.67
C ALA A 65 13.63 -23.36 17.85
N LYS A 66 12.57 -22.65 18.25
CA LYS A 66 11.19 -23.14 18.40
C LYS A 66 10.12 -22.07 18.09
N SER A 67 10.41 -21.03 17.31
CA SER A 67 9.40 -19.98 17.07
C SER A 67 8.23 -20.54 16.25
N ILE A 68 7.07 -20.67 16.89
CA ILE A 68 5.77 -20.93 16.25
C ILE A 68 5.38 -19.68 15.44
N THR A 69 6.07 -19.46 14.33
CA THR A 69 5.73 -18.42 13.36
C THR A 69 4.62 -18.99 12.48
N SER A 70 3.45 -18.35 12.50
CA SER A 70 2.34 -18.78 11.65
C SER A 70 2.72 -18.70 10.18
N THR A 71 2.23 -19.64 9.37
CA THR A 71 2.38 -19.65 7.91
C THR A 71 2.02 -18.31 7.27
N ALA A 72 1.03 -17.58 7.82
CA ALA A 72 0.68 -16.25 7.34
C ALA A 72 1.82 -15.22 7.52
N VAL A 73 2.55 -15.27 8.63
CA VAL A 73 3.70 -14.39 8.88
C VAL A 73 4.87 -14.73 7.96
N LEU A 74 5.12 -16.01 7.68
CA LEU A 74 6.17 -16.42 6.73
C LEU A 74 5.88 -15.93 5.31
N ASN A 75 4.63 -16.07 4.86
CA ASN A 75 4.24 -15.59 3.54
C ASN A 75 4.23 -14.06 3.45
N LEU A 76 3.93 -13.36 4.55
CA LEU A 76 4.09 -11.91 4.64
C LEU A 76 5.56 -11.49 4.49
N ILE A 77 6.48 -12.15 5.20
CA ILE A 77 7.93 -11.93 5.06
C ILE A 77 8.38 -12.13 3.61
N PHE A 78 7.93 -13.21 2.97
CA PHE A 78 8.23 -13.49 1.57
C PHE A 78 7.69 -12.40 0.64
N THR A 79 6.47 -11.92 0.89
CA THR A 79 5.85 -10.81 0.15
C THR A 79 6.69 -9.53 0.24
N HIS A 80 7.18 -9.18 1.43
CA HIS A 80 8.09 -8.04 1.60
C HIS A 80 9.42 -8.26 0.88
N PHE A 81 10.01 -9.45 0.97
CA PHE A 81 11.25 -9.79 0.28
C PHE A 81 11.14 -9.59 -1.24
N VAL A 82 10.12 -10.19 -1.87
CA VAL A 82 9.89 -10.06 -3.32
C VAL A 82 9.68 -8.61 -3.72
N PHE A 83 8.91 -7.84 -2.94
CA PHE A 83 8.73 -6.41 -3.21
C PHE A 83 10.05 -5.64 -3.11
N LEU A 84 10.85 -5.85 -2.07
CA LEU A 84 12.13 -5.16 -1.88
C LEU A 84 13.12 -5.41 -3.03
N LEU A 85 13.08 -6.58 -3.68
CA LEU A 85 13.87 -6.84 -4.90
C LEU A 85 13.47 -5.94 -6.07
N THR A 86 12.22 -5.47 -6.12
CA THR A 86 11.72 -4.59 -7.20
C THR A 86 11.99 -3.11 -6.96
N VAL A 87 12.20 -2.70 -5.70
CA VAL A 87 12.40 -1.29 -5.31
C VAL A 87 13.63 -0.63 -5.97
N PRO A 88 14.81 -1.27 -6.12
CA PRO A 88 15.96 -0.69 -6.80
C PRO A 88 15.64 -0.23 -8.24
N PHE A 89 14.77 -0.96 -8.95
CA PHE A 89 14.36 -0.59 -10.29
C PHE A 89 13.46 0.66 -10.31
N ARG A 90 12.62 0.84 -9.28
CA ARG A 90 11.85 2.09 -9.10
C ARG A 90 12.78 3.26 -8.79
N ILE A 91 13.77 3.05 -7.92
CA ILE A 91 14.79 4.07 -7.62
C ILE A 91 15.56 4.45 -8.89
N TYR A 92 15.99 3.47 -9.68
CA TYR A 92 16.63 3.71 -10.98
C TYR A 92 15.76 4.61 -11.86
N TYR A 93 14.47 4.26 -12.04
CA TYR A 93 13.55 5.07 -12.85
C TYR A 93 13.40 6.51 -12.34
N TYR A 94 13.20 6.69 -11.03
CA TYR A 94 13.03 8.03 -10.46
C TYR A 94 14.33 8.85 -10.44
N ALA A 95 15.49 8.20 -10.45
CA ALA A 95 16.79 8.87 -10.54
C ALA A 95 17.14 9.28 -11.98
N THR A 96 16.91 8.40 -12.96
CA THR A 96 17.31 8.64 -14.36
C THR A 96 16.24 9.33 -15.18
N GLN A 97 14.99 9.31 -14.73
CA GLN A 97 13.82 9.76 -15.49
C GLN A 97 13.64 9.02 -16.82
N ASP A 98 14.30 7.88 -16.98
CA ASP A 98 14.37 7.13 -18.23
C ASP A 98 14.37 5.63 -17.97
N TRP A 99 13.53 4.89 -18.69
CA TRP A 99 13.36 3.45 -18.52
C TRP A 99 13.90 2.67 -19.72
N LYS A 100 15.05 2.01 -19.55
CA LYS A 100 15.72 1.25 -20.63
C LYS A 100 15.60 -0.28 -20.52
N LEU A 101 14.97 -0.80 -19.48
CA LEU A 101 14.93 -2.25 -19.19
C LEU A 101 13.82 -3.01 -19.95
N GLY A 102 13.16 -2.35 -20.90
CA GLY A 102 12.09 -2.93 -21.72
C GLY A 102 10.71 -2.81 -21.08
N HIS A 103 9.68 -2.85 -21.92
CA HIS A 103 8.29 -2.58 -21.54
C HIS A 103 7.71 -3.61 -20.56
N GLU A 104 8.01 -4.89 -20.75
CA GLU A 104 7.51 -5.96 -19.88
C GLU A 104 8.04 -5.81 -18.45
N TRP A 105 9.32 -5.49 -18.29
CA TRP A 105 9.89 -5.23 -16.96
C TRP A 105 9.27 -4.00 -16.29
N CYS A 106 9.04 -2.90 -17.01
CA CYS A 106 8.34 -1.72 -16.45
C CYS A 106 6.99 -2.13 -15.85
N ARG A 107 6.24 -2.95 -16.58
CA ARG A 107 4.90 -3.37 -16.21
C ARG A 107 4.91 -4.34 -15.01
N VAL A 108 5.92 -5.21 -14.88
CA VAL A 108 6.13 -6.05 -13.69
C VAL A 108 6.35 -5.16 -12.46
N ILE A 109 7.31 -4.24 -12.56
CA ILE A 109 7.71 -3.38 -11.43
C ILE A 109 6.55 -2.45 -11.00
N SER A 110 5.76 -1.94 -11.96
CA SER A 110 4.56 -1.16 -11.66
C SER A 110 3.42 -1.96 -11.04
N GLY A 111 3.19 -3.20 -11.49
CA GLY A 111 2.19 -4.07 -10.88
C GLY A 111 2.58 -4.50 -9.47
N MET A 112 3.87 -4.66 -9.20
CA MET A 112 4.34 -5.28 -7.97
C MET A 112 4.02 -4.49 -6.71
N ILE A 113 3.99 -3.16 -6.75
CA ILE A 113 3.58 -2.35 -5.58
C ILE A 113 2.11 -2.58 -5.19
N HIS A 114 1.23 -2.72 -6.18
CA HIS A 114 -0.19 -3.00 -5.92
C HIS A 114 -0.37 -4.41 -5.36
N ILE A 115 0.34 -5.38 -5.95
CA ILE A 115 0.31 -6.77 -5.49
C ILE A 115 0.83 -6.87 -4.05
N HIS A 116 1.94 -6.20 -3.76
CA HIS A 116 2.50 -6.10 -2.41
C HIS A 116 1.48 -5.53 -1.42
N MET A 117 0.85 -4.40 -1.74
CA MET A 117 -0.17 -3.76 -0.91
C MET A 117 -1.34 -4.72 -0.59
N TYR A 118 -1.94 -5.34 -1.62
CA TYR A 118 -3.09 -6.23 -1.42
C TYR A 118 -2.72 -7.54 -0.70
N MET A 119 -1.57 -8.12 -1.02
CA MET A 119 -1.09 -9.33 -0.36
C MET A 119 -0.80 -9.06 1.11
N SER A 120 -0.05 -8.00 1.42
CA SER A 120 0.21 -7.60 2.82
C SER A 120 -1.10 -7.36 3.58
N PHE A 121 -2.07 -6.68 2.97
CA PHE A 121 -3.38 -6.47 3.58
C PHE A 121 -4.10 -7.81 3.92
N LEU A 122 -4.17 -8.74 2.96
CA LEU A 122 -4.75 -10.07 3.19
C LEU A 122 -4.05 -10.82 4.33
N PHE A 123 -2.71 -10.80 4.36
CA PHE A 123 -1.94 -11.43 5.42
C PHE A 123 -2.21 -10.82 6.79
N TYR A 124 -2.30 -9.49 6.89
CA TYR A 124 -2.67 -8.84 8.14
C TYR A 124 -4.06 -9.24 8.60
N VAL A 125 -5.05 -9.25 7.70
CA VAL A 125 -6.40 -9.72 8.04
C VAL A 125 -6.35 -11.13 8.63
N ILE A 126 -5.64 -12.06 7.99
CA ILE A 126 -5.50 -13.44 8.47
C ILE A 126 -4.83 -13.49 9.85
N ILE A 127 -3.73 -12.75 10.03
CA ILE A 127 -3.01 -12.68 11.32
C ILE A 127 -3.93 -12.15 12.42
N LEU A 128 -4.62 -11.03 12.17
CA LEU A 128 -5.49 -10.39 13.15
C LEU A 128 -6.70 -11.26 13.48
N VAL A 129 -7.36 -11.84 12.49
CA VAL A 129 -8.50 -12.76 12.70
C VAL A 129 -8.05 -13.99 13.49
N THR A 130 -6.92 -14.60 13.15
CA THR A 130 -6.38 -15.74 13.91
C THR A 130 -6.16 -15.36 15.39
N ARG A 131 -5.65 -14.14 15.64
CA ARG A 131 -5.42 -13.64 17.01
C ARG A 131 -6.71 -13.36 17.77
N LEU A 132 -7.72 -12.79 17.11
CA LEU A 132 -9.05 -12.59 17.70
C LEU A 132 -9.69 -13.95 18.03
N LEU A 133 -9.66 -14.90 17.10
CA LEU A 133 -10.20 -16.24 17.31
C LEU A 133 -9.50 -16.94 18.47
N SER A 134 -8.18 -16.80 18.59
CA SER A 134 -7.42 -17.36 19.72
C SER A 134 -7.78 -16.77 21.08
N PHE A 135 -8.30 -15.55 21.11
CA PHE A 135 -8.72 -14.90 22.35
C PHE A 135 -10.14 -15.30 22.77
N TYR A 136 -11.05 -15.46 21.81
CA TYR A 136 -12.46 -15.76 22.07
C TYR A 136 -12.81 -17.25 22.05
N TYR A 137 -12.05 -18.09 21.35
CA TYR A 137 -12.36 -19.51 21.13
C TYR A 137 -11.23 -20.45 21.56
N ASN A 138 -11.57 -21.73 21.72
CA ASN A 138 -10.63 -22.78 22.11
C ASN A 138 -9.60 -23.09 21.01
N TYR A 139 -8.44 -23.59 21.43
CA TYR A 139 -7.28 -23.91 20.59
C TYR A 139 -7.59 -24.78 19.36
N GLU A 140 -8.54 -25.71 19.47
CA GLU A 140 -8.90 -26.63 18.37
C GLU A 140 -9.52 -25.92 17.16
N VAL A 141 -10.37 -24.90 17.40
CA VAL A 141 -10.98 -24.08 16.34
C VAL A 141 -9.90 -23.27 15.61
N VAL A 142 -8.94 -22.73 16.36
CA VAL A 142 -7.81 -21.95 15.84
C VAL A 142 -6.87 -22.83 15.02
N ALA A 143 -6.55 -24.03 15.52
CA ALA A 143 -5.67 -24.97 14.83
C ALA A 143 -6.26 -25.42 13.49
N SER A 144 -7.58 -25.64 13.43
CA SER A 144 -8.29 -25.94 12.19
C SER A 144 -8.21 -24.78 11.18
N PHE A 145 -8.52 -23.55 11.64
CA PHE A 145 -8.42 -22.35 10.82
C PHE A 145 -7.00 -22.13 10.26
N GLN A 146 -5.97 -22.32 11.08
CA GLN A 146 -4.58 -22.14 10.70
C GLN A 146 -4.09 -23.21 9.70
N ARG A 147 -4.54 -24.46 9.82
CA ARG A 147 -4.23 -25.51 8.84
C ARG A 147 -4.88 -25.24 7.48
N PHE A 148 -6.16 -24.86 7.48
CA PHE A 148 -6.88 -24.54 6.25
C PHE A 148 -6.27 -23.35 5.53
N HIS A 149 -5.98 -22.27 6.27
CA HIS A 149 -5.30 -21.11 5.72
C HIS A 149 -3.86 -21.42 5.30
N GLY A 150 -3.11 -22.24 6.02
CA GLY A 150 -1.72 -22.55 5.67
C GLY A 150 -1.55 -23.09 4.25
N LEU A 151 -2.48 -23.95 3.80
CA LEU A 151 -2.51 -24.50 2.45
C LEU A 151 -3.04 -23.52 1.41
N LEU A 152 -4.17 -22.87 1.71
CA LEU A 152 -4.79 -21.87 0.83
C LEU A 152 -3.86 -20.71 0.52
N VAL A 153 -3.16 -20.23 1.54
CA VAL A 153 -2.31 -19.05 1.47
C VAL A 153 -1.01 -19.33 0.72
N SER A 154 -0.42 -20.51 0.91
CA SER A 154 0.71 -20.96 0.07
C SER A 154 0.28 -20.98 -1.40
N GLY A 155 -0.88 -21.59 -1.68
CA GLY A 155 -1.49 -21.58 -3.01
C GLY A 155 -1.68 -20.17 -3.57
N VAL A 156 -2.27 -19.25 -2.78
CA VAL A 156 -2.51 -17.85 -3.17
C VAL A 156 -1.20 -17.10 -3.45
N VAL A 157 -0.14 -17.30 -2.67
CA VAL A 157 1.17 -16.69 -2.98
C VAL A 157 1.68 -17.16 -4.33
N TRP A 158 1.66 -18.47 -4.59
CA TRP A 158 2.09 -19.02 -5.86
C TRP A 158 1.22 -18.56 -7.02
N THR A 159 -0.11 -18.56 -6.87
CA THR A 159 -1.04 -18.09 -7.89
C THR A 159 -0.93 -16.59 -8.13
N VAL A 160 -0.74 -15.76 -7.09
CA VAL A 160 -0.60 -14.32 -7.26
C VAL A 160 0.71 -13.98 -7.96
N VAL A 161 1.81 -14.62 -7.58
CA VAL A 161 3.12 -14.44 -8.22
C VAL A 161 3.14 -14.96 -9.66
N LEU A 162 2.55 -16.14 -9.92
CA LEU A 162 2.65 -16.79 -11.24
C LEU A 162 1.52 -16.42 -12.21
N VAL A 163 0.35 -15.99 -11.71
CA VAL A 163 -0.85 -15.77 -12.54
C VAL A 163 -1.32 -14.33 -12.46
N VAL A 164 -1.37 -13.71 -11.28
CA VAL A 164 -1.89 -12.34 -11.15
C VAL A 164 -0.88 -11.31 -11.66
N VAL A 165 0.42 -11.48 -11.39
CA VAL A 165 1.47 -10.63 -11.99
C VAL A 165 1.34 -10.64 -13.53
N PRO A 166 1.33 -11.79 -14.23
CA PRO A 166 1.22 -11.79 -15.69
C PRO A 166 -0.18 -11.42 -16.22
N CYS A 167 -1.27 -11.72 -15.51
CA CYS A 167 -2.63 -11.39 -15.96
C CYS A 167 -2.97 -9.91 -15.80
N ILE A 168 -2.63 -9.26 -14.69
CA ILE A 168 -2.79 -7.80 -14.55
C ILE A 168 -1.96 -7.10 -15.62
N MET A 169 -0.77 -7.64 -15.87
CA MET A 169 0.07 -7.20 -16.97
C MET A 169 -0.65 -7.34 -18.32
N CYS A 170 -1.15 -8.50 -18.71
CA CYS A 170 -1.79 -8.67 -20.02
C CYS A 170 -3.12 -7.90 -20.20
N PHE A 171 -3.94 -7.77 -19.15
CA PHE A 171 -5.33 -7.30 -19.28
C PHE A 171 -5.57 -5.87 -18.81
N ALA A 172 -4.86 -5.39 -17.78
CA ALA A 172 -5.13 -4.08 -17.20
C ALA A 172 -4.21 -2.99 -17.78
N TYR A 173 -2.96 -3.34 -18.09
CA TYR A 173 -1.90 -2.37 -18.37
C TYR A 173 -1.21 -2.73 -19.69
N GLY A 174 -1.43 -1.97 -20.77
CA GLY A 174 -0.76 -2.21 -22.06
C GLY A 174 -1.67 -2.34 -23.28
N LYS A 175 -2.90 -1.82 -23.25
CA LYS A 175 -3.63 -1.56 -24.49
C LYS A 175 -2.99 -0.33 -25.15
N LYS A 176 -2.18 -0.61 -26.16
CA LYS A 176 -1.50 0.35 -27.05
C LYS A 176 -2.45 1.46 -27.50
N ASP A 177 -2.07 2.71 -27.24
CA ASP A 177 -2.18 3.76 -28.25
C ASP A 177 -0.77 3.90 -28.84
N VAL A 178 -0.46 3.07 -29.85
CA VAL A 178 0.66 3.34 -30.75
C VAL A 178 0.22 4.54 -31.57
N ILE A 179 0.57 5.74 -31.14
CA ILE A 179 0.64 6.88 -32.05
C ILE A 179 1.93 6.68 -32.85
N PRO A 180 1.87 6.50 -34.18
CA PRO A 180 3.08 6.51 -34.98
C PRO A 180 3.62 7.94 -35.00
N SER A 181 4.61 8.22 -34.16
CA SER A 181 5.35 9.48 -34.26
C SER A 181 6.23 9.41 -35.51
N SER A 182 5.74 10.01 -36.60
CA SER A 182 6.61 10.47 -37.69
C SER A 182 7.62 11.46 -37.12
N GLY A 183 8.90 11.20 -37.35
CA GLY A 183 10.01 12.12 -37.04
C GLY A 183 10.81 11.67 -35.81
N GLY A 184 12.04 11.23 -36.05
CA GLY A 184 12.95 10.74 -35.02
C GLY A 184 13.32 11.82 -34.00
N ASP A 185 13.20 11.49 -32.70
CA ASP A 185 14.34 11.25 -31.82
C ASP A 185 13.85 10.93 -30.39
N ARG A 186 14.41 9.87 -29.80
CA ARG A 186 14.28 9.39 -28.41
C ARG A 186 12.88 8.93 -27.95
N ASN A 187 12.65 7.62 -28.08
CA ASN A 187 11.64 6.86 -27.35
C ASN A 187 11.84 7.02 -25.82
N THR A 188 11.25 8.04 -25.21
CA THR A 188 11.14 8.13 -23.74
C THR A 188 9.98 7.25 -23.30
N THR A 189 10.27 6.02 -22.90
CA THR A 189 9.29 5.09 -22.34
C THR A 189 8.91 5.54 -20.93
N GLN A 190 7.86 6.35 -20.80
CA GLN A 190 7.31 6.71 -19.49
C GLN A 190 6.70 5.45 -18.84
N CYS A 191 7.26 5.04 -17.71
CA CYS A 191 6.76 3.96 -16.87
C CYS A 191 5.91 4.56 -15.73
N PHE A 192 4.98 3.82 -15.12
CA PHE A 192 4.15 4.29 -14.00
C PHE A 192 3.07 5.35 -14.32
N LYS A 193 2.70 5.53 -15.60
CA LYS A 193 1.56 6.36 -15.99
C LYS A 193 0.46 5.54 -16.63
N PHE A 194 -0.62 5.32 -15.88
CA PHE A 194 -1.63 4.33 -16.26
C PHE A 194 -3.07 4.80 -16.03
N GLY A 195 -3.26 6.03 -15.52
CA GLY A 195 -4.59 6.56 -15.22
C GLY A 195 -5.47 6.88 -16.44
N LYS A 196 -4.91 6.94 -17.65
CA LYS A 196 -5.57 7.64 -18.76
C LYS A 196 -6.76 6.91 -19.41
N ASN A 197 -6.91 5.59 -19.22
CA ASN A 197 -8.00 4.78 -19.80
C ASN A 197 -8.71 3.87 -18.77
N ILE A 198 -9.06 4.40 -17.61
CA ILE A 198 -9.88 3.65 -16.63
C ILE A 198 -11.34 3.62 -17.09
N GLY A 199 -11.77 2.49 -17.65
CA GLY A 199 -13.17 2.25 -18.01
C GLY A 199 -14.10 2.21 -16.79
N ASP A 200 -15.40 2.44 -16.98
CA ASP A 200 -16.35 2.62 -15.88
C ASP A 200 -16.47 1.39 -14.96
N ASN A 201 -16.37 0.18 -15.52
CA ASN A 201 -16.31 -1.06 -14.72
C ASN A 201 -15.10 -1.11 -13.77
N ALA A 202 -13.95 -0.58 -14.21
CA ALA A 202 -12.76 -0.50 -13.37
C ALA A 202 -12.93 0.55 -12.26
N LYS A 203 -13.65 1.66 -12.51
CA LYS A 203 -13.96 2.64 -11.46
C LYS A 203 -14.80 2.00 -10.35
N VAL A 204 -15.89 1.32 -10.72
CA VAL A 204 -16.77 0.62 -9.76
C VAL A 204 -15.99 -0.40 -8.93
N PHE A 205 -15.15 -1.21 -9.58
CA PHE A 205 -14.30 -2.17 -8.89
C PHE A 205 -13.36 -1.50 -7.87
N ASN A 206 -12.69 -0.40 -8.24
CA ASN A 206 -11.80 0.33 -7.33
C ASN A 206 -12.54 0.98 -6.16
N TYR A 207 -13.77 1.45 -6.37
CA TYR A 207 -14.66 1.93 -5.30
C TYR A 207 -14.98 0.82 -4.30
N ILE A 208 -15.44 -0.34 -4.79
CA ILE A 208 -15.80 -1.48 -3.95
C ILE A 208 -14.59 -1.94 -3.13
N VAL A 209 -13.44 -2.15 -3.79
CA VAL A 209 -12.21 -2.62 -3.14
C VAL A 209 -11.70 -1.62 -2.09
N SER A 210 -11.67 -0.33 -2.42
CA SER A 210 -11.16 0.68 -1.49
C SER A 210 -12.06 0.84 -0.26
N THR A 211 -13.39 0.85 -0.46
CA THR A 211 -14.36 0.88 0.65
C THR A 211 -14.25 -0.37 1.52
N LEU A 212 -14.11 -1.55 0.93
CA LEU A 212 -13.94 -2.81 1.66
C LEU A 212 -12.66 -2.80 2.52
N ILE A 213 -11.54 -2.34 1.98
CA ILE A 213 -10.26 -2.27 2.71
C ILE A 213 -10.36 -1.33 3.91
N ILE A 214 -10.96 -0.14 3.73
CA ILE A 214 -11.16 0.83 4.81
C ILE A 214 -12.05 0.23 5.90
N LEU A 215 -13.18 -0.38 5.52
CA LEU A 215 -14.12 -0.99 6.46
C LEU A 215 -13.47 -2.10 7.27
N VAL A 216 -12.80 -3.05 6.60
CA VAL A 216 -12.13 -4.18 7.25
C VAL A 216 -11.00 -3.71 8.17
N ALA A 217 -10.17 -2.74 7.73
CA ALA A 217 -9.11 -2.18 8.56
C ALA A 217 -9.66 -1.51 9.83
N ALA A 218 -10.73 -0.71 9.70
CA ALA A 218 -11.37 -0.03 10.83
C ALA A 218 -11.99 -1.03 11.82
N VAL A 219 -12.76 -2.01 11.33
CA VAL A 219 -13.41 -3.03 12.16
C VAL A 219 -12.38 -3.86 12.92
N LEU A 220 -11.36 -4.40 12.23
CA LEU A 220 -10.34 -5.22 12.86
C LEU A 220 -9.54 -4.42 13.89
N THR A 221 -9.22 -3.15 13.61
CA THR A 221 -8.53 -2.29 14.58
C THR A 221 -9.39 -2.05 15.83
N GLY A 222 -10.68 -1.77 15.66
CA GLY A 222 -11.61 -1.60 16.79
C GLY A 222 -11.73 -2.85 17.64
N LEU A 223 -11.84 -4.03 17.02
CA LEU A 223 -11.89 -5.31 17.73
C LEU A 223 -10.60 -5.60 18.51
N GLN A 224 -9.43 -5.37 17.90
CA GLN A 224 -8.13 -5.55 18.56
C GLN A 224 -7.93 -4.58 19.72
N ALA A 225 -8.34 -3.32 19.55
CA ALA A 225 -8.30 -2.33 20.62
C ALA A 225 -9.22 -2.72 21.79
N ASN A 226 -10.41 -3.26 21.50
CA ASN A 226 -11.32 -3.77 22.53
C ASN A 226 -10.71 -4.95 23.30
N VAL A 227 -10.16 -5.94 22.59
CA VAL A 227 -9.48 -7.10 23.22
C VAL A 227 -8.33 -6.63 24.11
N LEU A 228 -7.49 -5.71 23.63
CA LEU A 228 -6.39 -5.17 24.44
C LEU A 228 -6.91 -4.41 25.66
N ARG A 229 -8.00 -3.64 25.53
CA ARG A 229 -8.63 -2.92 26.64
C ARG A 229 -9.16 -3.88 27.71
N VAL A 230 -9.84 -4.95 27.30
CA VAL A 230 -10.34 -6.00 28.20
C VAL A 230 -9.16 -6.69 28.91
N LEU A 231 -8.12 -7.04 28.17
CA LEU A 231 -6.94 -7.69 28.72
C LEU A 231 -6.18 -6.78 29.68
N TYR A 232 -6.06 -5.48 29.38
CA TYR A 232 -5.46 -4.49 30.26
C TYR A 232 -6.22 -4.36 31.58
N LYS A 233 -7.57 -4.33 31.53
CA LYS A 233 -8.41 -4.28 32.73
C LYS A 233 -8.24 -5.54 33.59
N LYS A 234 -8.16 -6.72 32.97
CA LYS A 234 -7.95 -8.01 33.64
C LYS A 234 -6.53 -8.17 34.20
N HIS A 235 -5.51 -7.65 33.51
CA HIS A 235 -4.10 -7.76 33.93
C HIS A 235 -3.79 -6.96 35.21
N ARG A 236 -4.59 -5.92 35.52
CA ARG A 236 -4.51 -5.18 36.78
C ARG A 236 -4.69 -6.09 38.02
N GLU A 237 -5.17 -7.31 37.84
CA GLU A 237 -5.49 -8.26 38.90
C GLU A 237 -4.60 -9.54 38.90
N GLY A 238 -3.58 -9.68 38.02
CA GLY A 238 -2.71 -10.88 38.07
C GLY A 238 -1.52 -10.98 37.08
N CYS A 239 -0.47 -11.70 37.52
CA CYS A 239 0.87 -11.77 36.89
C CYS A 239 1.01 -12.80 35.74
N SER A 240 0.08 -13.74 35.56
CA SER A 240 0.19 -14.79 34.52
C SER A 240 -0.08 -14.29 33.08
N SER A 241 -0.53 -13.03 32.91
CA SER A 241 -1.05 -12.45 31.66
C SER A 241 -0.01 -11.72 30.78
N GLN A 242 1.27 -11.69 31.15
CA GLN A 242 2.26 -10.86 30.45
C GLN A 242 2.58 -11.36 29.02
N GLN A 243 2.56 -12.67 28.79
CA GLN A 243 2.79 -13.25 27.45
C GLN A 243 1.62 -13.00 26.49
N ASP A 244 0.39 -13.12 26.98
CA ASP A 244 -0.83 -12.84 26.21
C ASP A 244 -0.95 -11.34 25.90
N PHE A 245 -0.61 -10.47 26.86
CA PHE A 245 -0.58 -9.02 26.66
C PHE A 245 0.42 -8.63 25.57
N GLY A 246 1.64 -9.16 25.63
CA GLY A 246 2.65 -8.91 24.59
C GLY A 246 2.25 -9.45 23.22
N ALA A 247 1.51 -10.56 23.15
CA ALA A 247 0.98 -11.09 21.89
C ALA A 247 -0.12 -10.18 21.30
N GLN A 248 -1.05 -9.70 22.13
CA GLN A 248 -2.13 -8.80 21.71
C GLN A 248 -1.62 -7.39 21.37
N GLN A 249 -0.59 -6.89 22.07
CA GLN A 249 0.07 -5.63 21.72
C GLN A 249 0.70 -5.67 20.32
N LYS A 250 1.34 -6.78 19.96
CA LYS A 250 1.86 -6.99 18.61
C LYS A 250 0.74 -7.00 17.57
N SER A 251 -0.37 -7.68 17.87
CA SER A 251 -1.57 -7.70 17.04
C SER A 251 -2.14 -6.29 16.81
N LEU A 252 -2.25 -5.48 17.85
CA LEU A 252 -2.66 -4.07 17.72
C LEU A 252 -1.67 -3.27 16.87
N CYS A 253 -0.38 -3.50 17.00
CA CYS A 253 0.62 -2.81 16.18
C CYS A 253 0.42 -3.11 14.68
N PHE A 254 0.19 -4.38 14.30
CA PHE A 254 -0.18 -4.73 12.92
C PHE A 254 -1.47 -4.02 12.47
N ALA A 255 -2.48 -3.94 13.34
CA ALA A 255 -3.71 -3.23 13.02
C ALA A 255 -3.48 -1.73 12.77
N LEU A 256 -2.65 -1.09 13.60
CA LEU A 256 -2.26 0.31 13.42
C LEU A 256 -1.46 0.53 12.13
N VAL A 257 -0.58 -0.40 11.75
CA VAL A 257 0.13 -0.35 10.46
C VAL A 257 -0.88 -0.34 9.31
N MET A 258 -1.94 -1.15 9.36
CA MET A 258 -2.99 -1.12 8.32
C MET A 258 -3.69 0.23 8.24
N VAL A 259 -4.03 0.82 9.39
CA VAL A 259 -4.69 2.13 9.47
C VAL A 259 -3.79 3.22 8.88
N VAL A 260 -2.53 3.29 9.30
CA VAL A 260 -1.61 4.36 8.88
C VAL A 260 -1.16 4.18 7.43
N CYS A 261 -0.92 2.94 6.98
CA CYS A 261 -0.36 2.69 5.66
C CYS A 261 -1.40 2.53 4.55
N PHE A 262 -2.59 1.95 4.81
CA PHE A 262 -3.55 1.66 3.74
C PHE A 262 -4.73 2.62 3.68
N ILE A 263 -5.28 3.06 4.81
CA ILE A 263 -6.48 3.91 4.82
C ILE A 263 -6.23 5.24 4.08
N PRO A 264 -5.14 5.99 4.31
CA PRO A 264 -4.91 7.26 3.61
C PRO A 264 -4.87 7.11 2.10
N TYR A 265 -4.19 6.08 1.60
CA TYR A 265 -4.15 5.78 0.17
C TYR A 265 -5.54 5.46 -0.38
N HIS A 266 -6.29 4.55 0.26
CA HIS A 266 -7.62 4.19 -0.24
C HIS A 266 -8.62 5.34 -0.13
N MET A 267 -8.55 6.16 0.91
CA MET A 267 -9.36 7.39 1.01
C MET A 267 -9.05 8.36 -0.12
N PHE A 268 -7.76 8.58 -0.42
CA PHE A 268 -7.36 9.45 -1.52
C PHE A 268 -7.75 8.86 -2.88
N ARG A 269 -7.62 7.55 -3.05
CA ARG A 269 -7.95 6.84 -4.28
C ARG A 269 -9.42 6.99 -4.66
N LEU A 270 -10.33 6.99 -3.68
CA LEU A 270 -11.76 7.24 -3.89
C LEU A 270 -12.03 8.62 -4.51
N LYS A 271 -11.20 9.62 -4.19
CA LYS A 271 -11.26 10.96 -4.79
C LYS A 271 -10.57 10.98 -6.16
N TYR A 272 -9.38 10.38 -6.27
CA TYR A 272 -8.59 10.33 -7.50
C TYR A 272 -9.34 9.68 -8.69
N ILE A 273 -10.19 8.69 -8.45
CA ILE A 273 -10.97 8.03 -9.52
C ILE A 273 -11.87 9.02 -10.29
N ASN A 274 -12.31 10.11 -9.65
CA ASN A 274 -13.08 11.18 -10.30
C ASN A 274 -12.19 12.30 -10.86
N ASP A 275 -11.02 12.53 -10.26
CA ASP A 275 -10.09 13.61 -10.61
C ASP A 275 -8.72 13.06 -11.05
N ILE A 276 -8.62 12.60 -12.30
CA ILE A 276 -7.43 11.93 -12.87
C ILE A 276 -6.17 12.85 -12.89
N TYR A 277 -6.33 14.16 -12.73
CA TYR A 277 -5.23 15.13 -12.68
C TYR A 277 -4.30 15.00 -11.46
N LEU A 278 -4.67 14.19 -10.45
CA LEU A 278 -3.93 14.00 -9.19
C LEU A 278 -3.02 12.75 -9.18
N GLU A 279 -2.61 12.24 -10.35
CA GLU A 279 -1.80 11.01 -10.50
C GLU A 279 -0.51 11.03 -9.65
N ASN A 280 0.22 12.15 -9.65
CA ASN A 280 1.46 12.30 -8.87
C ASN A 280 1.23 12.11 -7.37
N VAL A 281 0.12 12.64 -6.85
CA VAL A 281 -0.23 12.55 -5.42
C VAL A 281 -0.68 11.13 -5.09
N ASN A 282 -1.45 10.48 -5.98
CA ASN A 282 -1.85 9.09 -5.83
C ASN A 282 -0.61 8.16 -5.75
N GLU A 283 0.40 8.36 -6.60
CA GLU A 283 1.64 7.60 -6.57
C GLU A 283 2.44 7.78 -5.28
N VAL A 284 2.43 8.99 -4.70
CA VAL A 284 3.05 9.24 -3.39
C VAL A 284 2.31 8.45 -2.30
N PHE A 285 0.99 8.56 -2.21
CA PHE A 285 0.21 7.79 -1.23
C PHE A 285 0.36 6.27 -1.41
N LEU A 286 0.39 5.79 -2.66
CA LEU A 286 0.65 4.39 -2.97
C LEU A 286 2.04 3.97 -2.47
N THR A 287 3.05 4.80 -2.70
CA THR A 287 4.41 4.51 -2.23
C THR A 287 4.52 4.58 -0.70
N LEU A 288 3.74 5.44 -0.03
CA LEU A 288 3.67 5.47 1.44
C LEU A 288 3.13 4.16 2.03
N THR A 289 2.28 3.40 1.31
CA THR A 289 1.79 2.12 1.84
C THR A 289 2.93 1.11 2.05
N THR A 290 4.05 1.28 1.35
CA THR A 290 5.22 0.36 1.39
C THR A 290 6.00 0.45 2.70
N PHE A 291 5.78 1.49 3.51
CA PHE A 291 6.29 1.56 4.88
C PHE A 291 5.75 0.45 5.78
N ASN A 292 4.70 -0.27 5.36
CA ASN A 292 4.27 -1.49 6.02
C ASN A 292 5.40 -2.53 6.16
N CYS A 293 6.47 -2.49 5.36
CA CYS A 293 7.64 -3.37 5.50
C CYS A 293 8.40 -3.20 6.83
N LEU A 294 8.15 -2.10 7.56
CA LEU A 294 8.70 -1.86 8.89
C LEU A 294 8.00 -2.65 9.99
N ASP A 295 6.87 -3.27 9.69
CA ASP A 295 6.10 -4.10 10.62
C ASP A 295 6.93 -5.26 11.20
N MET A 296 7.95 -5.75 10.50
CA MET A 296 8.85 -6.77 11.01
C MET A 296 9.64 -6.30 12.24
N LEU A 297 9.82 -4.98 12.43
CA LEU A 297 10.43 -4.43 13.64
C LEU A 297 9.58 -4.68 14.89
N THR A 298 8.27 -4.89 14.74
CA THR A 298 7.37 -5.19 15.86
C THR A 298 7.71 -6.52 16.55
N PHE A 299 8.42 -7.43 15.86
CA PHE A 299 8.87 -8.69 16.46
C PHE A 299 10.00 -8.49 17.49
N LEU A 300 10.81 -7.44 17.37
CA LEU A 300 11.92 -7.10 18.30
C LEU A 300 11.45 -6.65 19.68
N GLY A 301 10.29 -6.00 19.76
CA GLY A 301 9.77 -5.41 21.01
C GLY A 301 9.61 -6.40 22.16
N ARG A 302 9.69 -7.72 21.88
CA ARG A 302 9.68 -8.76 22.91
C ARG A 302 10.94 -8.75 23.79
N ARG A 303 12.09 -8.24 23.33
CA ARG A 303 13.35 -8.26 24.11
C ARG A 303 13.56 -7.01 24.95
N THR A 304 13.14 -5.85 24.47
CA THR A 304 13.35 -4.57 25.16
C THR A 304 12.45 -4.41 26.39
N TRP A 305 11.24 -5.00 26.37
CA TRP A 305 10.32 -4.91 27.51
C TRP A 305 10.73 -5.80 28.70
N PHE A 306 11.56 -6.83 28.48
CA PHE A 306 12.21 -7.57 29.58
C PHE A 306 13.26 -6.74 30.33
N MET A 307 13.75 -5.63 29.76
CA MET A 307 14.67 -4.72 30.45
C MET A 307 13.97 -3.65 31.31
N CYS A 308 12.65 -3.47 31.18
CA CYS A 308 11.90 -2.46 31.93
C CYS A 308 11.17 -2.98 33.19
N CYS A 309 11.27 -4.27 33.52
CA CYS A 309 10.83 -4.79 34.82
C CYS A 309 12.07 -5.19 35.65
N PRO A 310 12.33 -4.56 36.80
CA PRO A 310 13.32 -5.07 37.74
C PRO A 310 12.94 -6.51 38.11
N LYS A 311 13.91 -7.42 38.09
CA LYS A 311 13.76 -8.71 38.76
C LYS A 311 13.47 -8.40 40.24
N VAL A 312 12.23 -8.58 40.67
CA VAL A 312 11.95 -8.71 42.10
C VAL A 312 12.47 -10.09 42.49
N ALA A 313 13.66 -10.11 43.07
CA ALA A 313 14.21 -11.28 43.73
C ALA A 313 13.44 -11.49 45.03
N PHE A 314 12.88 -12.69 45.21
CA PHE A 314 12.62 -13.29 46.51
C PHE A 314 13.22 -14.69 46.48
#